data_AF-A0A917TXV7-F1
#
_entry.id   AF-A0A917TXV7-F1
#
_cell.length_a   1.000
_cell.length_b   1.000
_cell.length_c   1.000
_cell.angle_alpha   90.00
_cell.angle_beta   90.00
_cell.angle_gamma   90.00
#
_symmetry.space_group_name_H-M   'P 1'
#
loop_
_entity.id
_entity.type
_entity.pdbx_description
1 polymer ?
#
loop_
_entity_poly.entity_id
_entity_poly.type
_entity_poly.pdbx_seq_one_letter_code
_entity_poly.pdbx_strand_id
1 'polypeptide(L)' 'MFGLYAEYRLPAEIEFARRWRDMPKVVFSSTISTADWNTRLVTGDAVTEITRLKAEDGGPMDIGGATLAAPADEV' A
#
# COMPACT_ATOMS: atom_id res chain seq x y z
N MET A 1 -1.41 20.39 24.21
CA MET A 1 -1.47 21.25 23.01
C MET A 1 -1.54 20.34 21.77
N PHE A 2 -2.71 19.72 21.53
CA PHE A 2 -2.92 18.69 20.48
C PHE A 2 -4.34 18.82 19.88
N GLY A 3 -4.92 20.03 19.91
CA GLY A 3 -6.37 20.23 19.70
C GLY A 3 -6.76 21.28 18.65
N LEU A 4 -5.82 21.87 17.90
CA LEU A 4 -6.14 22.98 16.97
C LEU A 4 -5.90 22.68 15.48
N TYR A 5 -5.54 21.44 15.11
CA TYR A 5 -5.32 21.05 13.70
C TYR A 5 -6.42 20.17 13.09
N ALA A 6 -7.29 19.59 13.92
CA ALA A 6 -8.33 18.68 13.42
C ALA A 6 -9.47 19.40 12.69
N GLU A 7 -9.69 20.69 12.98
CA GLU A 7 -10.81 21.48 12.46
C GLU A 7 -10.62 21.94 11.00
N TYR A 8 -9.41 21.81 10.44
CA TYR A 8 -9.10 22.17 9.04
C TYR A 8 -9.07 21.00 8.06
N ARG A 9 -9.42 19.78 8.50
CA ARG A 9 -9.54 18.68 7.53
C ARG A 9 -10.90 18.69 6.88
N LEU A 10 -10.90 18.83 5.56
CA LEU A 10 -12.14 18.77 4.78
C LEU A 10 -12.76 17.36 4.96
N PRO A 11 -14.10 17.23 4.95
CA PRO A 11 -14.75 15.92 5.04
C PRO A 11 -14.19 14.89 4.06
N ALA A 12 -13.81 15.33 2.86
CA ALA A 12 -13.16 14.51 1.84
C ALA A 12 -11.79 13.97 2.29
N GLU A 13 -10.98 14.74 3.02
CA GLU A 13 -9.68 14.29 3.53
C GLU A 13 -9.85 13.27 4.66
N ILE A 14 -10.88 13.43 5.50
CA ILE A 14 -11.22 12.46 6.54
C ILE A 14 -11.66 11.14 5.91
N GLU A 15 -12.52 11.20 4.89
CA GLU A 15 -13.00 10.03 4.17
C GLU A 15 -11.85 9.34 3.42
N PHE A 16 -11.02 10.11 2.71
CA PHE A 16 -9.82 9.60 2.04
C PHE A 16 -8.90 8.90 3.05
N ALA A 17 -8.60 9.54 4.18
CA ALA A 17 -7.73 8.96 5.20
C ALA A 17 -8.33 7.69 5.84
N ARG A 18 -9.66 7.53 5.91
CA ARG A 18 -10.30 6.29 6.34
C ARG A 18 -10.10 5.19 5.28
N ARG A 19 -10.52 5.43 4.04
CA ARG A 19 -10.37 4.48 2.93
C ARG A 19 -8.91 4.06 2.73
N TRP A 20 -7.99 5.02 2.76
CA TRP A 20 -6.56 4.75 2.63
C TRP A 20 -6.03 3.87 3.77
N ARG A 21 -6.47 4.07 5.02
CA ARG A 21 -6.03 3.22 6.14
C ARG A 21 -6.59 1.80 6.06
N ASP A 22 -7.82 1.65 5.57
CA ASP A 22 -8.51 0.36 5.48
C ASP A 22 -8.07 -0.48 4.28
N MET A 23 -7.54 0.15 3.23
CA MET A 23 -6.98 -0.54 2.06
C MET A 23 -5.79 -1.45 2.44
N PRO A 24 -5.81 -2.75 2.10
CA PRO A 24 -4.68 -3.65 2.31
C PRO A 24 -3.42 -3.15 1.59
N LYS A 25 -2.24 -3.30 2.23
CA LYS A 25 -0.95 -2.90 1.66
C LYS A 25 0.02 -4.07 1.62
N VAL A 26 0.79 -4.15 0.54
CA VAL A 26 1.94 -5.05 0.43
C VAL A 26 3.18 -4.20 0.30
N VAL A 27 4.11 -4.37 1.23
CA VAL A 27 5.39 -3.63 1.22
C VAL A 27 6.50 -4.61 0.91
N PHE A 28 7.33 -4.25 -0.07
CA PHE A 28 8.53 -4.99 -0.41
C PHE A 28 9.74 -4.36 0.27
N SER A 29 10.50 -5.14 1.01
CA SER A 29 11.76 -4.66 1.59
C SER A 29 12.74 -5.79 1.85
N SER A 30 14.02 -5.51 1.65
CA SER A 30 15.13 -6.40 2.00
C SER A 30 15.79 -6.06 3.34
N THR A 31 15.44 -4.92 3.96
CA THR A 31 16.18 -4.37 5.10
C THR A 31 15.36 -4.31 6.38
N ILE A 32 14.04 -4.17 6.30
CA ILE A 32 13.16 -4.23 7.47
C ILE A 32 12.60 -5.64 7.62
N SER A 33 12.41 -6.08 8.86
CA SER A 33 11.81 -7.37 9.21
C SER A 33 10.38 -7.23 9.74
N THR A 34 9.94 -6.01 10.05
CA THR A 34 8.62 -5.71 10.57
C THR A 34 8.05 -4.48 9.87
N ALA A 35 6.79 -4.55 9.48
CA ALA A 35 6.00 -3.40 9.05
C ALA A 35 4.74 -3.34 9.94
N ASP A 36 4.47 -2.17 10.49
CA ASP A 36 3.24 -1.92 11.24
C ASP A 36 2.08 -1.57 10.30
N TRP A 37 0.87 -1.63 10.86
CA TRP A 37 -0.39 -1.13 10.29
C TRP A 37 -0.82 -1.73 8.94
N ASN A 38 -1.92 -2.50 8.92
CA ASN A 38 -2.64 -3.00 7.72
C ASN A 38 -1.76 -3.32 6.49
N THR A 39 -0.58 -3.87 6.75
CA THR A 39 0.49 -4.09 5.78
C THR A 39 1.00 -5.49 5.94
N ARG A 40 1.22 -6.17 4.82
CA ARG A 40 1.98 -7.41 4.75
C ARG A 40 3.34 -7.11 4.16
N LEU A 41 4.38 -7.42 4.92
CA LEU A 41 5.76 -7.28 4.48
C LEU A 41 6.15 -8.50 3.63
N VAL A 42 6.82 -8.25 2.51
CA VAL A 42 7.36 -9.26 1.60
C VAL A 42 8.85 -8.99 1.42
N THR A 43 9.66 -9.98 1.77
CA THR A 43 11.13 -9.93 1.63
C THR A 43 11.63 -10.71 0.40
N GLY A 44 10.73 -11.38 -0.31
CA GLY A 44 11.01 -12.17 -1.50
C GLY A 44 10.93 -11.37 -2.81
N ASP A 45 10.88 -12.10 -3.91
CA ASP A 45 10.81 -11.55 -5.26
C ASP A 45 9.50 -10.78 -5.52
N ALA A 46 9.63 -9.57 -6.05
CA ALA A 46 8.49 -8.69 -6.30
C ALA A 46 7.62 -9.18 -7.45
N VAL A 47 8.21 -9.69 -8.53
CA VAL A 47 7.48 -10.14 -9.73
C VAL A 47 6.57 -11.31 -9.37
N THR A 48 7.10 -12.28 -8.64
CA THR A 48 6.38 -13.47 -8.17
C THR A 48 5.15 -13.07 -7.35
N GLU A 49 5.32 -12.16 -6.40
CA GLU A 49 4.24 -11.75 -5.52
C GLU A 49 3.21 -10.87 -6.23
N ILE A 50 3.63 -9.95 -7.11
CA ILE A 50 2.74 -9.14 -7.93
C ILE A 50 1.91 -10.05 -8.85
N THR A 51 2.53 -11.05 -9.48
CA THR A 51 1.84 -12.03 -10.31
C THR A 51 0.79 -12.80 -9.52
N ARG A 52 1.16 -13.25 -8.31
CA ARG A 52 0.24 -13.94 -7.40
C ARG A 52 -0.96 -13.07 -7.04
N LEU A 53 -0.74 -11.78 -6.71
CA LEU A 53 -1.79 -10.82 -6.38
C LEU A 53 -2.69 -10.50 -7.58
N LYS A 54 -2.12 -10.33 -8.78
CA LYS A 54 -2.89 -10.10 -10.01
C LYS A 54 -3.81 -11.27 -10.37
N ALA A 55 -3.46 -12.49 -9.96
CA ALA A 55 -4.28 -13.68 -10.18
C ALA A 55 -5.46 -13.81 -9.19
N GLU A 56 -5.52 -12.98 -8.14
CA GLU A 56 -6.64 -12.94 -7.20
C GLU A 56 -7.77 -12.04 -7.70
N ASP A 57 -9.00 -12.24 -7.21
CA ASP A 57 -10.17 -11.39 -7.51
C ASP A 57 -10.14 -10.02 -6.79
N GLY A 58 -8.96 -9.55 -6.37
CA GLY A 58 -8.74 -8.41 -5.46
C GLY A 58 -9.08 -7.03 -6.02
N GLY A 59 -9.52 -6.94 -7.27
CA GLY A 59 -9.80 -5.68 -7.95
C GLY A 59 -8.54 -4.93 -8.40
N PRO A 60 -8.67 -3.66 -8.81
CA PRO A 60 -7.55 -2.86 -9.28
C PRO A 60 -6.47 -2.69 -8.21
N MET A 61 -5.20 -2.77 -8.60
CA MET A 61 -4.05 -2.61 -7.72
C MET A 61 -3.17 -1.45 -8.21
N ASP A 62 -2.89 -0.52 -7.31
CA ASP A 62 -1.92 0.55 -7.53
C ASP A 62 -0.52 0.11 -7.09
N ILE A 63 0.49 0.41 -7.91
CA ILE A 63 1.89 0.05 -7.65
C ILE A 63 2.74 1.31 -7.56
N GLY A 64 3.47 1.44 -6.45
CA GLY A 64 4.35 2.58 -6.18
C GLY A 64 5.83 2.21 -6.23
N GLY A 65 6.64 3.14 -6.74
CA GLY A 65 8.10 3.01 -6.82
C GLY A 65 8.57 2.45 -8.16
N ALA A 66 9.54 3.13 -8.78
CA ALA A 66 9.99 2.80 -10.15
C ALA A 66 10.48 1.34 -10.29
N THR A 67 11.22 0.85 -9.31
CA THR A 67 11.74 -0.53 -9.31
C THR A 67 10.65 -1.59 -9.22
N LEU A 68 9.51 -1.28 -8.60
CA LEU A 68 8.37 -2.20 -8.49
C LEU A 68 7.42 -2.06 -9.68
N ALA A 69 7.25 -0.84 -10.19
CA ALA A 69 6.35 -0.55 -11.31
C ALA A 69 6.87 -1.10 -12.63
N ALA A 70 8.17 -0.94 -12.92
CA ALA A 70 8.77 -1.40 -14.18
C ALA A 70 8.51 -2.89 -14.49
N PRO A 71 8.77 -3.85 -13.57
CA PRO A 71 8.46 -5.25 -13.83
C PRO A 71 6.97 -5.58 -13.77
N ALA A 72 6.14 -4.73 -13.16
CA ALA A 72 4.71 -4.97 -13.07
C ALA A 72 3.98 -4.76 -14.41
N ASP A 73 4.56 -4.02 -15.34
CA ASP A 73 4.05 -3.85 -16.71
C ASP A 73 4.22 -5.12 -17.55
N GLU A 74 5.06 -6.07 -17.10
CA GLU A 74 5.39 -7.29 -17.83
C GLU A 74 4.52 -8.51 -17.44
N VAL A 75 3.68 -8.38 -16.40
CA VAL A 75 2.89 -9.49 -15.83
C VAL A 75 1.38 -9.28 -15.88
#